data_AF-A0A6A3M2D4-F1
#
_entry.id   AF-A0A6A3M2D4-F1
#
_cell.length_a   1.000
_cell.length_b   1.000
_cell.length_c   1.000
_cell.angle_alpha   90.00
_cell.angle_beta   90.00
_cell.angle_gamma   90.00
#
_symmetry.space_group_name_H-M   'P 1'
#
loop_
_entity.id
_entity.type
_entity.pdbx_description
1 polymer ?
#
loop_
_entity_poly.entity_id
_entity_poly.type
_entity_poly.pdbx_seq_one_letter_code
_entity_poly.pdbx_strand_id
1 'polypeptide(L)'
;MTKIKKTRAASKSMDSGLFAHVKAQEERKLVDKLRDIGLGHYIELPQIAVMGDTSSGKSSLLSALSGVSFPSSDQLTTRCPTQLVLTRTDTFRGTVRLVRFQSGSSDTNDECEEKQDLH
;
A
#
# COMPACT_ATOMS: atom_id res chain seq x y z
N MET A 1 6.52 -59.76 -30.55
CA MET A 1 5.46 -58.72 -30.50
C MET A 1 5.43 -58.15 -29.10
N THR A 2 5.96 -56.95 -28.88
CA THR A 2 6.16 -56.37 -27.54
C THR A 2 5.01 -55.42 -27.19
N LYS A 3 4.29 -55.70 -26.09
CA LYS A 3 3.18 -54.88 -25.59
C LYS A 3 3.71 -53.67 -24.82
N ILE A 4 3.47 -52.47 -25.34
CA ILE A 4 3.77 -51.19 -24.66
C ILE A 4 2.60 -50.87 -23.71
N LYS A 5 2.85 -50.88 -22.40
CA LYS A 5 1.92 -50.34 -21.40
C LYS A 5 2.13 -48.82 -21.29
N LYS A 6 1.16 -48.03 -21.75
CA LYS A 6 1.12 -46.58 -21.52
C LYS A 6 0.57 -46.32 -20.12
N THR A 7 1.43 -46.01 -19.16
CA THR A 7 1.03 -45.55 -17.83
C THR A 7 0.65 -44.07 -17.92
N ARG A 8 -0.59 -43.74 -17.53
CA ARG A 8 -1.05 -42.35 -17.41
C ARG A 8 -0.40 -41.73 -16.17
N ALA A 9 0.34 -40.64 -16.37
CA ALA A 9 0.86 -39.82 -15.29
C ALA A 9 -0.31 -39.16 -14.53
N ALA A 10 -0.19 -39.14 -13.21
CA ALA A 10 -1.16 -38.61 -12.27
C ALA A 10 -1.48 -37.12 -12.53
N SER A 11 -2.77 -36.78 -12.44
CA SER A 11 -3.28 -35.41 -12.36
C SER A 11 -2.73 -34.70 -11.11
N LYS A 12 -2.00 -33.61 -11.30
CA LYS A 12 -1.57 -32.72 -10.21
C LYS A 12 -2.79 -31.98 -9.63
N SER A 13 -2.96 -32.08 -8.32
CA SER A 13 -3.98 -31.40 -7.50
C SER A 13 -3.83 -29.87 -7.59
N MET A 14 -4.97 -29.17 -7.71
CA MET A 14 -5.10 -27.70 -7.80
C MET A 14 -5.37 -27.05 -6.42
N ASP A 15 -5.18 -27.78 -5.32
CA ASP A 15 -5.70 -27.36 -4.01
C ASP A 15 -4.76 -26.42 -3.26
N SER A 16 -3.45 -26.49 -3.53
CA SER A 16 -2.43 -25.71 -2.81
C SER A 16 -2.56 -24.19 -2.99
N GLY A 17 -3.00 -23.75 -4.17
CA GLY A 17 -3.16 -22.32 -4.47
C GLY A 17 -4.32 -21.67 -3.73
N LEU A 18 -5.41 -22.41 -3.49
CA LEU A 18 -6.61 -21.90 -2.83
C LEU A 18 -6.36 -21.66 -1.33
N PHE A 19 -5.74 -22.63 -0.65
CA PHE A 19 -5.41 -22.50 0.78
C PHE A 19 -4.40 -21.38 1.05
N ALA A 20 -3.41 -21.21 0.19
CA ALA A 20 -2.46 -20.09 0.29
C ALA A 20 -3.18 -18.73 0.14
N HIS A 21 -4.14 -18.65 -0.79
CA HIS A 21 -4.92 -17.44 -1.00
C HIS A 21 -5.81 -17.10 0.21
N VAL A 22 -6.50 -18.10 0.78
CA VAL A 22 -7.35 -17.91 1.96
C VAL A 22 -6.53 -17.46 3.16
N LYS A 23 -5.37 -18.08 3.39
CA LYS A 23 -4.47 -17.72 4.50
C LYS A 23 -3.90 -16.31 4.37
N ALA A 24 -3.47 -15.92 3.17
CA ALA A 24 -2.97 -14.56 2.91
C ALA A 24 -4.03 -13.48 3.16
N GLN A 25 -5.31 -13.79 2.94
CA GLN A 25 -6.42 -12.88 3.27
C GLN A 25 -6.59 -12.70 4.79
N GLU A 26 -6.37 -13.75 5.58
CA GLU A 26 -6.42 -13.64 7.05
C GLU A 26 -5.26 -12.81 7.61
N GLU A 27 -4.05 -13.01 7.09
CA GLU A 27 -2.86 -12.24 7.49
C GLU A 27 -3.03 -10.75 7.18
N ARG A 28 -3.59 -10.38 6.02
CA ARG A 28 -3.90 -8.98 5.69
C ARG A 28 -4.90 -8.36 6.66
N LYS A 29 -5.99 -9.08 6.98
CA LYS A 29 -7.02 -8.58 7.91
C LYS A 29 -6.45 -8.32 9.31
N LEU A 30 -5.46 -9.10 9.74
CA LEU A 30 -4.77 -8.84 11.00
C LEU A 30 -4.04 -7.51 10.96
N VAL A 31 -3.24 -7.24 9.92
CA VAL A 31 -2.51 -5.97 9.78
C VAL A 31 -3.47 -4.77 9.78
N ASP A 32 -4.60 -4.87 9.09
CA ASP A 32 -5.61 -3.81 9.06
C ASP A 32 -6.21 -3.56 10.46
N LYS A 33 -6.55 -4.62 11.22
CA LYS A 33 -7.00 -4.48 12.62
C LYS A 33 -5.95 -3.84 13.53
N LEU A 34 -4.67 -4.19 13.35
CA LEU A 34 -3.58 -3.59 14.13
C LEU A 34 -3.41 -2.10 13.82
N ARG A 35 -3.67 -1.68 12.57
CA ARG A 35 -3.70 -0.25 12.22
C ARG A 35 -4.88 0.46 12.86
N ASP A 36 -6.07 -0.15 12.85
CA ASP A 36 -7.29 0.46 13.38
C ASP A 36 -7.21 0.73 14.90
N ILE A 37 -6.48 -0.09 15.65
CA ILE A 37 -6.22 0.14 17.08
C ILE A 37 -5.10 1.15 17.36
N GLY A 38 -4.47 1.71 16.32
CA GLY A 38 -3.38 2.68 16.46
C GLY A 38 -2.01 2.08 16.76
N LEU A 39 -1.83 0.75 16.58
CA LEU A 39 -0.53 0.11 16.88
C LEU A 39 0.60 0.61 15.96
N GLY A 40 0.25 1.17 14.80
CA GLY A 40 1.19 1.81 13.88
C GLY A 40 1.97 2.99 14.46
N HIS A 41 1.55 3.53 15.62
CA HIS A 41 2.30 4.55 16.36
C HIS A 41 3.44 3.98 17.21
N TYR A 42 3.41 2.68 17.51
CA TYR A 42 4.37 2.02 18.39
C TYR A 42 5.30 1.07 17.63
N ILE A 43 4.78 0.42 16.59
CA ILE A 43 5.55 -0.48 15.72
C ILE A 43 5.25 -0.18 14.26
N GLU A 44 6.24 -0.42 13.40
CA GLU A 44 6.03 -0.37 11.96
C GLU A 44 5.20 -1.56 11.50
N LEU A 45 4.04 -1.27 10.90
CA LEU A 45 3.19 -2.28 10.29
C LEU A 45 3.54 -2.44 8.80
N PRO A 46 3.55 -3.67 8.24
CA PRO A 46 3.92 -3.90 6.85
C PRO A 46 3.08 -3.05 5.89
N GLN A 47 3.70 -2.34 4.95
CA GLN A 47 3.03 -1.48 3.96
C GLN A 47 3.65 -1.65 2.58
N ILE A 48 2.91 -1.29 1.53
CA ILE A 48 3.40 -1.25 0.15
C ILE A 48 3.39 0.22 -0.29
N ALA A 49 4.56 0.70 -0.72
CA ALA A 49 4.72 2.01 -1.31
C ALA A 49 4.86 1.89 -2.83
N VAL A 50 4.14 2.76 -3.56
CA VAL A 50 4.31 2.90 -5.01
C VAL A 50 5.25 4.08 -5.25
N MET A 51 6.41 3.81 -5.84
CA MET A 51 7.44 4.82 -6.11
C MET A 51 7.90 4.79 -7.57
N GLY A 52 8.42 5.92 -8.05
CA GLY A 52 8.98 6.06 -9.39
C GLY A 52 8.83 7.47 -9.96
N ASP A 53 9.53 7.72 -11.06
CA ASP A 53 9.66 9.03 -11.71
C ASP A 53 8.32 9.67 -12.08
N THR A 54 8.30 10.98 -12.29
CA THR A 54 7.12 11.66 -12.82
C THR A 54 6.67 11.00 -14.14
N SER A 55 5.36 10.99 -14.39
CA SER A 55 4.77 10.37 -15.59
C SER A 55 4.86 8.83 -15.72
N SER A 56 5.47 8.10 -14.78
CA SER A 56 5.57 6.63 -14.81
C SER A 56 4.26 5.83 -14.64
N GLY A 57 3.10 6.50 -14.65
CA GLY A 57 1.80 5.84 -14.56
C GLY A 57 1.35 5.44 -13.14
N LYS A 58 2.01 5.90 -12.07
CA LYS A 58 1.62 5.63 -10.67
C LYS A 58 0.15 5.96 -10.38
N SER A 59 -0.31 7.15 -10.78
CA SER A 59 -1.71 7.56 -10.61
C SER A 59 -2.67 6.70 -11.45
N SER A 60 -2.23 6.24 -12.63
CA SER A 60 -3.00 5.34 -13.48
C SER A 60 -3.13 3.95 -12.84
N LEU A 61 -2.03 3.39 -12.32
CA LEU A 61 -2.02 2.14 -11.56
C LEU A 61 -2.96 2.21 -10.35
N LEU A 62 -2.84 3.27 -9.54
CA LEU A 62 -3.70 3.46 -8.37
C LEU A 62 -5.17 3.62 -8.79
N SER A 63 -5.45 4.30 -9.91
CA SER A 63 -6.81 4.45 -10.42
C SER A 63 -7.39 3.10 -10.88
N ALA A 64 -6.59 2.29 -11.59
CA ALA A 64 -7.00 0.96 -12.03
C ALA A 64 -7.25 0.00 -10.85
N LEU A 65 -6.44 0.09 -9.79
CA LEU A 65 -6.59 -0.74 -8.60
C LEU A 65 -7.77 -0.32 -7.72
N SER A 66 -7.98 0.99 -7.57
CA SER A 66 -9.00 1.54 -6.66
C SER A 66 -10.37 1.75 -7.30
N GLY A 67 -10.43 1.85 -8.64
CA GLY A 67 -11.63 2.29 -9.35
C GLY A 67 -11.97 3.77 -9.20
N VAL A 68 -11.10 4.58 -8.56
CA VAL A 68 -11.27 6.05 -8.46
C VAL A 68 -10.26 6.77 -9.34
N SER A 69 -10.66 7.90 -9.93
CA SER A 69 -9.74 8.71 -10.72
C SER A 69 -8.83 9.52 -9.80
N PHE A 70 -7.51 9.36 -9.97
CA PHE A 70 -6.51 10.21 -9.31
C PHE A 70 -6.19 11.43 -10.19
N PRO A 71 -5.89 12.59 -9.59
CA PRO A 71 -5.49 13.77 -10.34
C PRO A 71 -4.24 13.49 -11.19
N SER A 72 -4.27 13.97 -12.43
CA SER A 72 -3.15 13.92 -13.36
C SER A 72 -2.89 15.33 -13.88
N SER A 73 -1.64 15.80 -13.80
CA SER A 73 -1.20 17.07 -14.36
C SER A 73 0.16 16.88 -15.02
N ASP A 74 0.48 17.77 -15.96
CA ASP A 74 1.72 17.71 -16.76
C ASP A 74 2.98 18.04 -15.93
N GLN A 75 2.85 18.89 -14.90
CA GLN A 75 3.99 19.34 -14.09
C GLN A 75 4.20 18.51 -12.81
N LEU A 76 3.13 18.16 -12.08
CA LEU A 76 3.23 17.38 -10.84
C LEU A 76 1.90 16.69 -10.52
N THR A 77 1.92 15.37 -10.47
CA THR A 77 0.70 14.54 -10.36
C THR A 77 0.24 14.35 -8.93
N THR A 78 1.15 14.11 -7.97
CA THR A 78 0.81 13.82 -6.57
C THR A 78 1.44 14.83 -5.63
N ARG A 79 0.62 15.72 -5.06
CA ARG A 79 1.06 16.72 -4.06
C ARG A 79 0.79 16.30 -2.62
N CYS A 80 -0.08 15.32 -2.42
CA CYS A 80 -0.43 14.78 -1.12
C CYS A 80 -0.19 13.27 -1.13
N PRO A 81 0.70 12.73 -0.28
CA PRO A 81 0.81 11.29 -0.09
C PRO A 81 -0.58 10.71 0.19
N THR A 82 -0.98 9.74 -0.63
CA THR A 82 -2.31 9.13 -0.51
C THR A 82 -2.16 7.70 -0.03
N GLN A 83 -2.74 7.40 1.12
CA GLN A 83 -2.84 6.04 1.62
C GLN A 83 -4.11 5.39 1.05
N LEU A 84 -3.94 4.29 0.33
CA LEU A 84 -5.06 3.54 -0.23
C LEU A 84 -5.29 2.27 0.60
N VAL A 85 -6.46 2.19 1.24
CA VAL A 85 -6.92 0.98 1.96
C VAL A 85 -8.08 0.39 1.18
N LEU A 86 -7.86 -0.81 0.63
CA LEU A 86 -8.87 -1.55 -0.13
C LEU A 86 -9.34 -2.77 0.66
N THR A 87 -10.63 -3.06 0.61
CA THR A 87 -11.23 -4.27 1.18
C THR A 87 -12.14 -4.89 0.14
N ARG A 88 -12.20 -6.22 0.07
CA ARG A 88 -13.07 -6.93 -0.86
C ARG A 88 -14.50 -6.91 -0.34
N THR A 89 -15.41 -6.33 -1.11
CA THR A 89 -16.84 -6.20 -0.79
C THR A 89 -17.64 -6.24 -2.09
N ASP A 90 -18.90 -6.67 -2.02
CA ASP A 90 -19.80 -6.73 -3.18
C ASP A 90 -20.30 -5.35 -3.61
N THR A 91 -20.14 -4.34 -2.75
CA THR A 91 -20.55 -2.96 -3.00
C THR A 91 -19.36 -2.02 -3.08
N PHE A 92 -19.40 -1.09 -4.04
CA PHE A 92 -18.39 -0.04 -4.14
C PHE A 92 -18.76 1.14 -3.24
N ARG A 93 -18.02 1.31 -2.14
CA ARG A 93 -18.14 2.44 -1.21
C ARG A 93 -16.76 2.79 -0.66
N GLY A 94 -16.56 4.06 -0.33
CA GLY A 94 -15.32 4.56 0.24
C GLY A 94 -15.52 5.86 1.00
N THR A 95 -14.54 6.21 1.83
CA THR A 95 -14.46 7.49 2.52
C THR A 95 -13.12 8.13 2.21
N VAL A 96 -13.09 9.43 1.96
CA VAL A 96 -11.86 10.20 1.78
C VAL A 96 -11.70 11.13 2.97
N ARG A 97 -10.49 11.18 3.54
CA ARG A 97 -10.17 12.05 4.67
C ARG A 97 -8.83 12.73 4.40
N LEU A 98 -8.76 14.04 4.67
CA LEU A 98 -7.51 14.77 4.70
C LEU A 98 -6.96 14.72 6.12
N VAL A 99 -5.81 14.07 6.31
CA VAL A 99 -5.14 13.98 7.60
C VAL A 99 -3.92 14.89 7.56
N ARG A 100 -3.80 15.79 8.54
CA ARG A 100 -2.55 16.56 8.71
C ARG A 100 -1.48 15.65 9.26
N PHE A 101 -0.33 15.64 8.61
CA PHE A 101 0.86 15.03 9.18
C PHE A 101 1.29 15.87 10.38
N GLN A 102 1.11 15.35 11.58
CA GLN A 102 1.70 15.91 12.78
C GLN A 102 3.12 15.36 12.86
N SER A 103 4.09 16.12 12.36
CA SER A 103 5.47 15.89 12.75
C SER A 103 5.50 16.16 14.24
N GLY A 104 5.81 15.14 15.05
CA GLY A 104 5.88 15.32 16.50
C GLY A 104 6.82 16.48 16.79
N SER A 105 6.28 17.57 17.34
CA SER A 105 7.08 18.65 17.89
C SER A 105 7.80 18.13 19.12
N SER A 106 8.96 17.51 18.91
CA SER A 106 10.01 17.62 19.90
C SER A 106 10.48 19.07 19.83
N ASP A 107 9.90 19.94 20.65
CA ASP A 107 10.35 21.32 20.82
C ASP A 107 11.80 21.30 21.34
N THR A 108 12.78 21.33 20.44
CA THR A 108 14.15 21.70 20.79
C THR A 108 14.28 23.19 20.53
N ASN A 109 14.34 23.96 21.61
CA ASN A 109 14.58 25.39 21.62
C ASN A 109 15.88 25.72 20.88
N ASP A 110 15.79 26.35 19.71
CA ASP A 110 16.93 26.99 19.05
C ASP A 110 16.84 28.50 19.32
N GLU A 111 17.62 28.99 20.30
CA GLU A 111 17.97 30.41 20.36
C GLU A 111 18.99 30.67 19.25
N CYS A 112 18.55 31.36 18.20
CA CYS A 112 19.41 31.82 17.11
C CYS A 112 19.97 33.19 17.49
N GLU A 113 21.22 33.25 17.97
CA GLU A 113 21.94 34.52 18.14
C GLU A 113 22.21 35.14 16.75
N GLU A 114 21.62 36.31 16.52
CA GLU A 114 21.86 37.17 15.37
C GLU A 114 23.26 37.81 15.48
N LYS A 115 24.23 37.30 14.71
CA LYS A 115 25.48 38.03 14.48
C LYS A 115 25.26 39.03 13.36
N GLN A 116 25.21 40.30 13.73
CA GLN A 116 25.31 41.44 12.82
C GLN A 116 26.72 41.45 12.22
N ASP A 117 26.83 41.21 10.91
CA ASP A 117 28.06 41.49 10.18
C ASP A 117 28.20 43.01 10.01
N LEU A 118 29.28 43.54 10.56
CA LEU A 118 29.69 44.94 10.46
C LEU A 118 30.88 45.06 9.49
N HIS A 119 30.71 45.96 8.52
CA HIS A 119 31.59 46.43 7.42
C HIS A 119 31.66 45.59 6.14
#